data_AF-A0A8S3F6M4-F1
#
_entry.id   AF-A0A8S3F6M4-F1
#
_cell.length_a   1.000
_cell.length_b   1.000
_cell.length_c   1.000
_cell.angle_alpha   90.00
_cell.angle_beta   90.00
_cell.angle_gamma   90.00
#
_symmetry.space_group_name_H-M   'P 1'
#
loop_
_entity.id
_entity.type
_entity.pdbx_description
1 polymer ?
#
loop_
_entity_poly.entity_id
_entity_poly.type
_entity_poly.pdbx_seq_one_letter_code
_entity_poly.pdbx_strand_id
1 'polypeptide(L)'
;MTFGGDFQYGNANEGFKNLDKLMKYVNAQQTNGSNVNVFYSTPSCYLYALNKVDRAWPSKTDDFFPYASNPHGFWTGYFTSRAALKRYERHSNNILQATRQLNAFADLNLRDSIFTLSEAMGVAQHHDAVSGTEKQVVAFDYAQRLSDGIAVAENVVNQAYAKLLPKDSQSPPLV
;
A
#
# COMPACT_ATOMS: atom_id res chain seq x y z
N MET A 1 17.27 -6.76 -13.99
CA MET A 1 16.17 -7.49 -14.65
C MET A 1 15.16 -7.88 -13.58
N THR A 2 13.88 -7.63 -13.78
CA THR A 2 12.80 -8.14 -12.94
C THR A 2 12.33 -9.49 -13.51
N PHE A 3 12.40 -10.56 -12.73
CA PHE A 3 11.96 -11.89 -13.17
C PHE A 3 10.69 -12.27 -12.40
N GLY A 4 9.54 -12.17 -13.06
CA GLY A 4 8.24 -12.40 -12.46
C GLY A 4 7.12 -11.75 -13.25
N GLY A 5 5.93 -11.72 -12.66
CA GLY A 5 4.70 -11.14 -13.19
C GLY A 5 3.56 -11.36 -12.21
N ASP A 6 2.34 -10.99 -12.60
CA ASP A 6 1.14 -11.12 -11.76
C ASP A 6 0.97 -12.55 -11.24
N PHE A 7 0.92 -12.71 -9.92
CA PHE A 7 0.71 -13.98 -9.21
C PHE A 7 1.65 -15.13 -9.64
N GLN A 8 2.86 -14.80 -10.11
CA GLN A 8 3.88 -15.81 -10.42
C GLN A 8 4.46 -16.45 -9.14
N TYR A 9 5.25 -17.51 -9.32
CA TYR A 9 5.93 -18.27 -8.25
C TYR A 9 5.04 -19.12 -7.33
N GLY A 10 3.78 -19.40 -7.71
CA GLY A 10 2.97 -20.43 -7.03
C GLY A 10 3.64 -21.81 -7.03
N ASN A 11 4.39 -22.14 -8.08
CA ASN A 11 5.38 -23.22 -8.11
C ASN A 11 6.77 -22.65 -8.45
N ALA A 12 7.45 -22.12 -7.44
CA ALA A 12 8.72 -21.42 -7.61
C ALA A 12 9.86 -22.29 -8.18
N ASN A 13 9.83 -23.61 -7.93
CA ASN A 13 10.91 -24.53 -8.30
C ASN A 13 11.21 -24.52 -9.81
N GLU A 14 10.18 -24.41 -10.65
CA GLU A 14 10.37 -24.39 -12.11
C GLU A 14 11.17 -23.16 -12.55
N GLY A 15 10.81 -21.97 -12.03
CA GLY A 15 11.48 -20.71 -12.34
C GLY A 15 12.94 -20.71 -11.87
N PHE A 16 13.17 -21.07 -10.60
CA PHE A 16 14.53 -21.11 -10.03
C PHE A 16 15.41 -22.16 -10.72
N LYS A 17 14.89 -23.35 -11.04
CA LYS A 17 15.66 -24.38 -11.76
C LYS A 17 16.14 -23.89 -13.14
N ASN A 18 15.32 -23.11 -13.85
CA ASN A 18 15.71 -22.58 -15.15
C ASN A 18 16.65 -21.38 -15.03
N LEU A 19 16.46 -20.51 -14.03
CA LEU A 19 17.38 -19.41 -13.72
C LEU A 19 18.77 -19.91 -13.32
N ASP A 20 18.86 -20.98 -12.51
CA ASP A 20 20.13 -21.59 -12.13
C ASP A 20 20.91 -22.10 -13.34
N LYS A 21 20.21 -22.76 -14.28
CA LYS A 21 20.81 -23.20 -15.55
C LYS A 21 21.26 -21.99 -16.38
N LEU A 22 20.42 -20.96 -16.50
CA LEU A 22 20.74 -19.75 -17.25
C LEU A 22 22.01 -19.09 -16.71
N MET A 23 22.07 -18.84 -15.39
CA MET A 23 23.25 -18.25 -14.76
C MET A 23 24.49 -19.12 -14.95
N LYS A 24 24.38 -20.44 -14.74
CA LYS A 24 25.50 -21.37 -14.94
C LYS A 24 26.06 -21.25 -16.35
N TYR A 25 25.23 -21.34 -17.38
CA TYR A 25 25.71 -21.37 -18.75
C TYR A 25 26.11 -19.99 -19.28
N VAL A 26 25.44 -18.91 -18.87
CA VAL A 26 25.83 -17.54 -19.25
C VAL A 26 27.17 -17.16 -18.62
N ASN A 27 27.35 -17.44 -17.32
CA ASN A 27 28.61 -17.11 -16.64
C ASN A 27 29.76 -17.98 -17.15
N ALA A 28 29.51 -19.25 -17.51
CA ALA A 28 30.54 -20.09 -18.13
C ALA A 28 31.09 -19.51 -19.44
N GLN A 29 30.32 -18.72 -20.20
CA GLN A 29 30.82 -18.07 -21.42
C GLN A 29 31.89 -17.00 -21.16
N GLN A 30 32.15 -16.63 -19.90
CA GLN A 30 33.29 -15.77 -19.55
C GLN A 30 34.62 -16.42 -19.96
N THR A 31 34.73 -17.75 -19.96
CA THR A 31 35.92 -18.46 -20.49
C THR A 31 36.10 -18.26 -21.99
N ASN A 32 35.03 -17.90 -22.69
CA ASN A 32 34.98 -17.65 -24.14
C ASN A 32 34.94 -16.14 -24.45
N GLY A 33 35.31 -15.28 -23.49
CA GLY A 33 35.42 -13.83 -23.68
C GLY A 33 34.14 -13.03 -23.44
N SER A 34 33.07 -13.63 -22.91
CA SER A 34 31.88 -12.87 -22.50
C SER A 34 32.18 -12.00 -21.28
N ASN A 35 31.77 -10.73 -21.32
CA ASN A 35 31.85 -9.80 -20.18
C ASN A 35 30.57 -9.75 -19.34
N VAL A 36 29.65 -10.70 -19.53
CA VAL A 36 28.37 -10.74 -18.82
C VAL A 36 28.50 -11.61 -17.58
N ASN A 37 28.00 -11.12 -16.44
CA ASN A 37 27.86 -11.87 -15.21
C ASN A 37 26.41 -11.76 -14.70
N VAL A 38 25.76 -12.90 -14.46
CA VAL A 38 24.37 -13.00 -14.02
C VAL A 38 24.32 -13.69 -12.65
N PHE A 39 23.56 -13.11 -11.72
CA PHE A 39 23.40 -13.61 -10.37
C PHE A 39 22.04 -13.20 -9.81
N TYR A 40 21.53 -13.94 -8.82
CA TYR A 40 20.34 -13.50 -8.07
C TYR A 40 20.63 -12.20 -7.32
N SER A 41 19.66 -11.30 -7.31
CA SER A 41 19.81 -10.00 -6.69
C SER A 41 18.47 -9.50 -6.15
N THR A 42 18.51 -8.38 -5.45
CA THR A 42 17.35 -7.65 -4.95
C THR A 42 17.38 -6.21 -5.50
N PRO A 43 16.24 -5.49 -5.47
CA PRO A 43 16.24 -4.07 -5.84
C PRO A 43 17.24 -3.23 -5.04
N SER A 44 17.45 -3.54 -3.75
CA SER A 44 18.43 -2.84 -2.91
C SER A 44 19.87 -3.10 -3.34
N CYS A 45 20.24 -4.34 -3.67
CA CYS A 45 21.57 -4.66 -4.20
C CYS A 45 21.84 -3.99 -5.54
N TYR A 46 20.83 -3.92 -6.41
CA TYR A 46 20.94 -3.19 -7.69
C TYR A 46 21.18 -1.69 -7.49
N LEU A 47 20.37 -1.03 -6.64
CA LEU A 47 20.55 0.39 -6.35
C LEU A 47 21.89 0.68 -5.66
N TYR A 48 22.34 -0.20 -4.77
CA TYR A 48 23.65 -0.10 -4.14
C TYR A 48 24.78 -0.15 -5.17
N ALA A 49 24.71 -1.07 -6.13
CA ALA A 49 25.70 -1.15 -7.20
C ALA A 49 25.68 0.10 -8.10
N LEU A 50 24.49 0.59 -8.47
CA LEU A 50 24.37 1.82 -9.26
C LEU A 50 24.92 3.06 -8.55
N ASN A 51 24.69 3.19 -7.25
CA ASN A 51 25.17 4.33 -6.46
C ASN A 51 26.71 4.38 -6.37
N LYS A 52 27.39 3.24 -6.53
CA LYS A 52 28.86 3.15 -6.57
C LYS A 52 29.47 3.49 -7.92
N VAL A 53 28.67 3.56 -8.99
CA VAL A 53 29.17 3.95 -10.31
C VAL A 53 29.44 5.45 -10.30
N ASP A 54 30.60 5.87 -10.79
CA ASP A 54 30.92 7.28 -11.00
C ASP A 54 30.12 7.84 -12.18
N ARG A 55 28.86 8.17 -11.91
CA ARG A 55 27.90 8.66 -12.89
C ARG A 55 27.00 9.73 -12.28
N ALA A 56 26.86 10.85 -12.98
CA ALA A 56 25.84 11.84 -12.71
C ALA A 56 24.47 11.38 -13.25
N TRP A 57 23.43 11.58 -12.46
CA TRP A 57 22.04 11.27 -12.81
C TRP A 57 21.26 12.56 -13.07
N PRO A 58 20.32 12.59 -14.04
CA PRO A 58 19.48 13.75 -14.27
C PRO A 58 18.54 14.01 -13.09
N SER A 59 18.14 15.27 -12.91
CA SER A 59 17.12 15.66 -11.94
C SER A 59 15.72 15.63 -12.55
N LYS A 60 14.70 15.30 -11.76
CA LYS A 60 13.26 15.33 -12.11
C LYS A 60 12.48 15.85 -10.90
N THR A 61 11.59 16.82 -11.12
CA THR A 61 10.87 17.52 -10.04
C THR A 61 9.36 17.33 -10.05
N ASP A 62 8.76 17.07 -11.21
CA ASP A 62 7.29 16.99 -11.35
C ASP A 62 6.80 15.53 -11.23
N ASP A 63 5.50 15.29 -11.48
CA ASP A 63 4.91 13.96 -11.45
C ASP A 63 5.03 13.18 -12.78
N PHE A 64 4.28 12.07 -12.87
CA PHE A 64 4.14 11.22 -14.05
C PHE A 64 2.66 11.08 -14.50
N PHE A 65 1.83 12.09 -14.23
CA PHE A 65 0.43 12.10 -14.67
C PHE A 65 0.21 12.98 -15.92
N PRO A 66 -0.78 12.64 -16.76
CA PRO A 66 -1.52 11.37 -16.79
C PRO A 66 -0.71 10.24 -17.44
N TYR A 67 -0.91 9.01 -16.96
CA TYR A 67 -0.33 7.82 -17.60
C TYR A 67 -1.14 7.45 -18.87
N ALA A 68 -0.42 7.10 -19.94
CA ALA A 68 -1.00 6.52 -21.15
C ALA A 68 -0.18 5.31 -21.60
N SER A 69 -0.84 4.18 -21.84
CA SER A 69 -0.17 2.95 -22.30
C SER A 69 -0.03 2.87 -23.82
N ASN A 70 -0.78 3.68 -24.55
CA ASN A 70 -0.71 3.86 -26.01
C ASN A 70 -1.27 5.26 -26.39
N PRO A 71 -1.14 5.72 -27.66
CA PRO A 71 -1.52 7.08 -28.07
C PRO A 71 -2.96 7.52 -27.75
N HIS A 72 -3.89 6.58 -27.56
CA HIS A 72 -5.30 6.85 -27.25
C HIS A 72 -5.78 6.16 -25.97
N GLY A 73 -4.87 5.58 -25.19
CA GLY A 73 -5.17 4.82 -23.97
C GLY A 73 -4.72 5.57 -22.74
N PHE A 74 -5.33 6.72 -22.46
CA PHE A 74 -5.08 7.52 -21.25
C PHE A 74 -5.85 6.96 -20.06
N TRP A 75 -5.15 6.77 -18.94
CA TRP A 75 -5.71 6.15 -17.74
C TRP A 75 -6.25 7.22 -16.79
N THR A 76 -7.12 8.09 -17.29
CA THR A 76 -7.72 9.17 -16.48
C THR A 76 -9.11 8.81 -15.96
N GLY A 77 -9.75 7.75 -16.47
CA GLY A 77 -11.07 7.32 -16.02
C GLY A 77 -11.11 6.88 -14.56
N TYR A 78 -10.07 6.21 -14.07
CA TYR A 78 -10.00 5.73 -12.68
C TYR A 78 -9.92 6.87 -11.66
N PHE A 79 -9.67 8.11 -12.08
CA PHE A 79 -9.79 9.29 -11.22
C PHE A 79 -11.23 9.45 -10.68
N THR A 80 -12.24 8.92 -11.39
CA THR A 80 -13.66 9.04 -10.99
C THR A 80 -14.37 7.69 -10.79
N SER A 81 -13.87 6.57 -11.35
CA SER A 81 -14.48 5.24 -11.18
C SER A 81 -14.84 4.93 -9.74
N ARG A 82 -16.06 4.42 -9.49
CA ARG A 82 -16.57 4.12 -8.13
C ARG A 82 -16.48 5.28 -7.14
N ALA A 83 -16.97 6.46 -7.52
CA ALA A 83 -16.93 7.67 -6.69
C ALA A 83 -17.46 7.48 -5.24
N ALA A 84 -18.48 6.63 -5.04
CA ALA A 84 -18.99 6.31 -3.71
C ALA A 84 -17.94 5.61 -2.83
N LEU A 85 -17.18 4.64 -3.38
CA LEU A 85 -16.11 3.96 -2.64
C LEU A 85 -14.95 4.91 -2.33
N LYS A 86 -14.57 5.78 -3.27
CA LYS A 86 -13.58 6.85 -3.04
C LYS A 86 -13.99 7.77 -1.88
N ARG A 87 -15.25 8.20 -1.84
CA ARG A 87 -15.77 8.99 -0.72
C ARG A 87 -15.76 8.19 0.58
N TYR A 88 -16.12 6.92 0.53
CA TYR A 88 -16.18 6.08 1.72
C TYR A 88 -14.79 5.88 2.34
N GLU A 89 -13.77 5.61 1.53
CA GLU A 89 -12.38 5.55 1.97
C GLU A 89 -11.94 6.84 2.68
N ARG A 90 -12.28 8.04 2.15
CA ARG A 90 -11.93 9.31 2.79
C ARG A 90 -12.63 9.49 4.13
N HIS A 91 -13.90 9.09 4.21
CA HIS A 91 -14.67 9.12 5.45
C HIS A 91 -14.10 8.15 6.49
N SER A 92 -13.80 6.91 6.10
CA SER A 92 -13.16 5.92 6.94
C SER A 92 -11.80 6.38 7.46
N ASN A 93 -10.98 7.04 6.64
CA ASN A 93 -9.71 7.61 7.09
C ASN A 93 -9.93 8.72 8.13
N ASN A 94 -10.92 9.59 7.94
CA ASN A 94 -11.24 10.64 8.91
C ASN A 94 -11.61 10.06 10.28
N ILE A 95 -12.46 9.03 10.30
CA ILE A 95 -12.79 8.27 11.52
C ILE A 95 -11.51 7.67 12.12
N LEU A 96 -10.68 7.00 11.32
CA LEU A 96 -9.45 6.39 11.81
C LEU A 96 -8.52 7.39 12.50
N GLN A 97 -8.33 8.58 11.92
CA GLN A 97 -7.48 9.61 12.53
C GLN A 97 -8.09 10.15 13.83
N ALA A 98 -9.40 10.43 13.85
CA ALA A 98 -10.10 10.88 15.05
C ALA A 98 -10.02 9.85 16.18
N THR A 99 -10.26 8.56 15.86
CA THR A 99 -10.18 7.46 16.82
C THR A 99 -8.78 7.31 17.40
N ARG A 100 -7.72 7.44 16.58
CA ARG A 100 -6.32 7.41 17.06
C ARG A 100 -6.03 8.53 18.06
N GLN A 101 -6.45 9.76 17.74
CA GLN A 101 -6.26 10.91 18.62
C GLN A 101 -7.02 10.74 19.93
N LEU A 102 -8.30 10.35 19.85
CA LEU A 102 -9.14 10.13 21.03
C LEU A 102 -8.62 8.99 21.91
N ASN A 103 -8.18 7.87 21.33
CA ASN A 103 -7.55 6.78 22.08
C ASN A 103 -6.29 7.23 22.82
N ALA A 104 -5.48 8.09 22.20
CA ALA A 104 -4.28 8.65 22.82
C ALA A 104 -4.62 9.64 23.95
N PHE A 105 -5.53 10.60 23.70
CA PHE A 105 -5.94 11.58 24.71
C PHE A 105 -6.65 10.94 25.90
N ALA A 106 -7.49 9.96 25.65
CA ALA A 106 -8.18 9.23 26.69
C ALA A 106 -7.31 8.14 27.32
N ASP A 107 -6.07 7.88 26.87
CA ASP A 107 -5.19 6.83 27.39
C ASP A 107 -5.93 5.49 27.59
N LEU A 108 -6.54 4.99 26.50
CA LEU A 108 -7.34 3.75 26.53
C LEU A 108 -6.54 2.49 26.19
N ASN A 109 -5.38 2.65 25.55
CA ASN A 109 -4.52 1.54 25.09
C ASN A 109 -5.23 0.51 24.17
N LEU A 110 -6.27 0.92 23.42
CA LEU A 110 -7.05 0.06 22.52
C LEU A 110 -6.46 -0.05 21.11
N ARG A 111 -5.17 -0.39 21.04
CA ARG A 111 -4.41 -0.45 19.78
C ARG A 111 -5.00 -1.47 18.80
N ASP A 112 -5.36 -2.66 19.27
CA ASP A 112 -5.84 -3.75 18.41
C ASP A 112 -7.18 -3.41 17.76
N SER A 113 -8.07 -2.72 18.48
CA SER A 113 -9.34 -2.21 17.95
C SER A 113 -9.12 -1.18 16.83
N ILE A 114 -8.13 -0.29 16.99
CA ILE A 114 -7.75 0.67 15.94
C ILE A 114 -7.10 -0.02 14.75
N PHE A 115 -6.42 -1.15 14.99
CA PHE A 115 -5.72 -1.89 13.95
C PHE A 115 -6.69 -2.45 12.91
N THR A 116 -7.88 -2.91 13.31
CA THR A 116 -8.91 -3.40 12.36
C THR A 116 -9.25 -2.37 11.27
N LEU A 117 -9.56 -1.12 11.65
CA LEU A 117 -9.80 -0.07 10.65
C LEU A 117 -8.52 0.34 9.92
N SER A 118 -7.36 0.29 10.57
CA SER A 118 -6.07 0.60 9.95
C SER A 118 -5.72 -0.39 8.82
N GLU A 119 -5.95 -1.68 9.02
CA GLU A 119 -5.75 -2.72 8.02
C GLU A 119 -6.72 -2.57 6.85
N ALA A 120 -8.01 -2.38 7.13
CA ALA A 120 -9.02 -2.13 6.11
C ALA A 120 -8.66 -0.90 5.25
N MET A 121 -8.22 0.19 5.89
CA MET A 121 -7.73 1.38 5.22
C MET A 121 -6.48 1.12 4.38
N GLY A 122 -5.55 0.31 4.87
CA GLY A 122 -4.35 -0.10 4.13
C GLY A 122 -4.69 -0.87 2.87
N VAL A 123 -5.59 -1.85 2.97
CA VAL A 123 -6.11 -2.61 1.81
C VAL A 123 -6.83 -1.69 0.83
N ALA A 124 -7.61 -0.72 1.32
CA ALA A 124 -8.31 0.24 0.47
C ALA A 124 -7.35 1.14 -0.35
N GLN A 125 -6.08 1.29 0.05
CA GLN A 125 -5.07 2.00 -0.74
C GLN A 125 -4.46 1.16 -1.87
N HIS A 126 -4.80 -0.13 -1.98
CA HIS A 126 -4.38 -0.96 -3.11
C HIS A 126 -4.74 -0.27 -4.44
N HIS A 127 -3.88 -0.40 -5.46
CA HIS A 127 -4.03 0.31 -6.73
C HIS A 127 -5.22 -0.15 -7.58
N ASP A 128 -5.92 -1.23 -7.17
CA ASP A 128 -7.25 -1.60 -7.70
C ASP A 128 -8.41 -1.36 -6.75
N ALA A 129 -8.15 -0.87 -5.53
CA ALA A 129 -9.19 -0.58 -4.54
C ALA A 129 -9.71 0.86 -4.70
N VAL A 130 -9.06 1.86 -4.09
CA VAL A 130 -9.50 3.27 -4.18
C VAL A 130 -9.54 3.79 -5.62
N SER A 131 -8.76 3.20 -6.54
CA SER A 131 -8.83 3.52 -7.97
C SER A 131 -10.15 3.12 -8.63
N GLY A 132 -10.84 2.11 -8.11
CA GLY A 132 -12.09 1.60 -8.63
C GLY A 132 -11.96 0.74 -9.89
N THR A 133 -10.85 0.01 -10.05
CA THR A 133 -10.54 -0.85 -11.21
C THR A 133 -10.74 -2.36 -10.95
N GLU A 134 -11.19 -2.72 -9.76
CA GLU A 134 -11.55 -4.07 -9.35
C GLU A 134 -12.92 -4.56 -9.86
N LYS A 135 -13.14 -5.89 -9.77
CA LYS A 135 -14.46 -6.50 -10.03
C LYS A 135 -15.48 -6.09 -8.95
N GLN A 136 -16.76 -6.06 -9.32
CA GLN A 136 -17.83 -5.61 -8.42
C GLN A 136 -17.87 -6.32 -7.06
N VAL A 137 -17.67 -7.64 -7.03
CA VAL A 137 -17.64 -8.42 -5.78
C VAL A 137 -16.47 -8.05 -4.87
N VAL A 138 -15.34 -7.62 -5.45
CA VAL A 138 -14.16 -7.16 -4.69
C VAL A 138 -14.41 -5.74 -4.15
N ALA A 139 -15.08 -4.88 -4.91
CA ALA A 139 -15.52 -3.58 -4.42
C ALA A 139 -16.45 -3.69 -3.19
N PHE A 140 -17.33 -4.70 -3.18
CA PHE A 140 -18.17 -5.00 -2.04
C PHE A 140 -17.36 -5.50 -0.83
N ASP A 141 -16.37 -6.36 -1.04
CA ASP A 141 -15.44 -6.81 0.01
C ASP A 141 -14.68 -5.62 0.64
N TYR A 142 -14.16 -4.70 -0.18
CA TYR A 142 -13.50 -3.48 0.32
C TYR A 142 -14.44 -2.62 1.16
N ALA A 143 -15.67 -2.39 0.69
CA ALA A 143 -16.66 -1.62 1.44
C ALA A 143 -17.04 -2.30 2.77
N GLN A 144 -17.16 -3.63 2.77
CA GLN A 144 -17.45 -4.41 3.98
C GLN A 144 -16.32 -4.27 5.02
N ARG A 145 -15.06 -4.46 4.61
CA ARG A 145 -13.90 -4.29 5.50
C ARG A 145 -13.85 -2.90 6.15
N LEU A 146 -14.12 -1.85 5.37
CA LEU A 146 -14.17 -0.48 5.88
C LEU A 146 -15.32 -0.30 6.89
N SER A 147 -16.49 -0.88 6.61
CA SER A 147 -17.65 -0.85 7.51
C SER A 147 -17.35 -1.53 8.85
N ASP A 148 -16.79 -2.73 8.80
CA ASP A 148 -16.45 -3.50 10.00
C ASP A 148 -15.40 -2.76 10.83
N GLY A 149 -14.39 -2.18 10.18
CA GLY A 149 -13.40 -1.34 10.84
C GLY A 149 -13.99 -0.09 11.51
N ILE A 150 -14.92 0.60 10.83
CA ILE A 150 -15.61 1.77 11.40
C ILE A 150 -16.38 1.38 12.67
N ALA A 151 -17.15 0.28 12.63
CA ALA A 151 -17.93 -0.16 13.78
C ALA A 151 -17.05 -0.44 15.01
N VAL A 152 -15.87 -1.03 14.81
CA VAL A 152 -14.88 -1.22 15.89
C VAL A 152 -14.32 0.12 16.39
N ALA A 153 -14.01 1.03 15.47
CA ALA A 153 -13.47 2.35 15.80
C ALA A 153 -14.47 3.22 16.59
N GLU A 154 -15.76 3.15 16.28
CA GLU A 154 -16.82 3.86 17.00
C GLU A 154 -16.89 3.44 18.48
N ASN A 155 -16.63 2.17 18.79
CA ASN A 155 -16.56 1.71 20.19
C ASN A 155 -15.40 2.40 20.94
N VAL A 156 -14.22 2.50 20.32
CA VAL A 156 -13.07 3.21 20.90
C VAL A 156 -13.41 4.69 21.13
N VAL A 157 -14.05 5.33 20.16
CA VAL A 157 -14.52 6.72 20.28
C VAL A 157 -15.49 6.89 21.46
N ASN A 158 -16.47 5.99 21.60
CA ASN A 158 -17.43 6.03 22.71
C ASN A 158 -16.76 5.88 24.08
N GLN A 159 -15.79 4.97 24.20
CA GLN A 159 -15.01 4.80 25.43
C GLN A 159 -14.17 6.05 25.73
N ALA A 160 -13.60 6.69 24.70
CA ALA A 160 -12.82 7.91 24.88
C ALA A 160 -13.70 9.06 25.36
N TYR A 161 -14.87 9.25 24.77
CA TYR A 161 -15.84 10.25 25.22
C TYR A 161 -16.29 10.00 26.67
N ALA A 162 -16.59 8.74 27.02
CA ALA A 162 -17.00 8.42 28.38
C ALA A 162 -15.92 8.75 29.43
N LYS A 163 -14.64 8.58 29.08
CA LYS A 163 -13.50 8.90 29.96
C LYS A 163 -13.15 10.40 29.98
N LEU A 164 -13.23 11.08 28.83
CA LEU A 164 -12.86 12.50 28.69
C LEU A 164 -13.96 13.47 29.10
N LEU A 165 -15.24 13.09 28.94
CA LEU A 165 -16.42 13.89 29.25
C LEU A 165 -17.38 13.10 30.16
N PRO A 166 -17.02 12.84 31.43
CA PRO A 166 -17.88 12.12 32.35
C PRO A 166 -19.14 12.96 32.66
N LYS A 167 -20.30 12.29 32.76
CA LYS A 167 -21.63 12.93 32.95
C LYS A 167 -21.73 13.83 34.19
N ASP A 168 -20.85 13.64 35.18
CA ASP A 168 -20.82 14.39 36.44
C ASP A 168 -19.65 15.39 36.52
N SER A 169 -18.95 15.66 35.41
CA SER A 169 -17.94 16.73 35.39
C SER A 169 -18.61 18.09 35.59
N GLN A 170 -18.25 18.77 36.67
CA GLN A 170 -18.55 20.20 36.84
C GLN A 170 -18.07 20.94 35.60
N SER A 171 -18.84 21.95 35.16
CA SER A 171 -18.50 22.79 34.02
C SER A 171 -17.03 23.17 34.06
N PRO A 172 -16.28 23.03 32.94
CA PRO A 172 -14.90 23.49 32.92
C PRO A 172 -14.89 24.98 33.33
N PRO A 173 -13.90 25.42 34.13
CA PRO A 173 -13.80 26.82 34.49
C PRO A 173 -13.79 27.64 33.20
N LEU A 174 -14.74 28.58 33.10
CA LEU A 174 -14.79 29.54 32.01
C LEU A 174 -13.43 30.23 31.96
N VAL A 175 -12.69 30.02 30.87
CA VAL A 175 -11.55 30.87 30.50
C VAL A 175 -12.07 31.96 29.59
#